data_AF-A0A968PC94-F1
#
_entry.id   AF-A0A968PC94-F1
#
_cell.length_a   1.000
_cell.length_b   1.000
_cell.length_c   1.000
_cell.angle_alpha   90.00
_cell.angle_beta   90.00
_cell.angle_gamma   90.00
#
_symmetry.space_group_name_H-M   'P 1'
#
loop_
_entity.id
_entity.type
_entity.pdbx_description
1 polymer ?
#
loop_
_entity_poly.entity_id
_entity_poly.type
_entity_poly.pdbx_seq_one_letter_code
_entity_poly.pdbx_strand_id
1 'polypeptide(L)'
;MNPSGRWSVYSMAVACLLALAVWVVPTHAQEAPFTGVIVEDNTLVRSGGGNPFYAVARLPKGATVTVEEVVFGWYRIAPPPGSASVIEKARCNWLLMERRPR
;
A
#
# COMPACT_ATOMS: atom_id res chain seq x y z
N MET A 1 31.00 -55.01 -5.78
CA MET A 1 30.42 -53.92 -4.98
C MET A 1 30.35 -52.68 -5.87
N ASN A 2 29.21 -52.42 -6.51
CA ASN A 2 29.02 -51.27 -7.40
C ASN A 2 28.58 -50.03 -6.60
N PRO A 3 29.30 -48.89 -6.64
CA PRO A 3 28.99 -47.70 -5.84
C PRO A 3 28.01 -46.73 -6.53
N SER A 4 27.31 -47.15 -7.60
CA SER A 4 26.53 -46.25 -8.47
C SER A 4 25.18 -45.78 -7.92
N GLY A 5 24.67 -46.39 -6.84
CA GLY A 5 23.32 -46.08 -6.32
C GLY A 5 23.24 -44.93 -5.32
N ARG A 6 24.36 -44.47 -4.76
CA ARG A 6 24.35 -43.49 -3.65
C ARG A 6 24.35 -42.03 -4.11
N TRP A 7 24.89 -41.68 -5.28
CA TRP A 7 24.92 -40.29 -5.75
C TRP A 7 23.58 -39.79 -6.31
N SER A 8 22.76 -40.67 -6.88
CA SER A 8 21.47 -40.29 -7.49
C SER A 8 20.43 -39.78 -6.48
N VAL A 9 20.44 -40.31 -5.25
CA VAL A 9 19.48 -39.93 -4.20
C VAL A 9 19.83 -38.59 -3.55
N TYR A 10 21.12 -38.26 -3.42
CA TYR A 10 21.54 -36.94 -2.90
C TYR A 10 21.28 -35.83 -3.91
N SER A 11 21.48 -36.07 -5.21
CA SER A 11 21.17 -35.08 -6.27
C SER A 11 19.67 -34.76 -6.36
N MET A 12 18.78 -35.74 -6.16
CA MET A 12 17.33 -35.48 -6.08
C MET A 12 16.92 -34.79 -4.78
N ALA A 13 17.50 -35.16 -3.63
CA ALA A 13 17.16 -34.55 -2.35
C ALA A 13 17.61 -33.07 -2.26
N VAL A 14 18.77 -32.73 -2.82
CA VAL A 14 19.27 -31.34 -2.88
C VAL A 14 18.41 -30.50 -3.83
N ALA A 15 17.97 -31.06 -4.96
CA ALA A 15 17.07 -30.37 -5.89
C ALA A 15 15.69 -30.09 -5.26
N CYS A 16 15.15 -31.00 -4.46
CA CYS A 16 13.90 -30.78 -3.72
C CYS A 16 14.03 -29.74 -2.59
N LEU A 17 15.16 -29.72 -1.87
CA LEU A 17 15.41 -28.71 -0.82
C LEU A 17 15.65 -27.31 -1.39
N LEU A 18 16.27 -27.20 -2.57
CA LEU A 18 16.41 -25.91 -3.27
C LEU A 18 15.07 -25.43 -3.88
N ALA A 19 14.18 -26.33 -4.28
CA ALA A 19 12.86 -25.98 -4.80
C ALA A 19 11.87 -25.48 -3.73
N LEU A 20 12.05 -25.88 -2.46
CA LEU A 20 11.19 -25.46 -1.34
C LEU A 20 11.47 -24.03 -0.85
N ALA A 21 12.65 -23.47 -1.12
CA ALA A 21 13.03 -22.12 -0.68
C ALA A 21 12.42 -20.99 -1.53
N VAL A 22 11.74 -21.31 -2.64
CA VAL A 22 11.30 -20.32 -3.66
C VAL A 22 9.85 -19.84 -3.48
N TRP A 23 9.17 -20.20 -2.38
CA TRP A 23 7.74 -19.88 -2.18
C TRP A 23 7.43 -18.93 -1.01
N VAL A 24 8.40 -18.17 -0.54
CA VAL A 24 8.09 -16.99 0.28
C VAL A 24 8.34 -15.76 -0.58
N VAL A 25 7.38 -15.45 -1.45
CA VAL A 25 7.31 -14.10 -2.03
C VAL A 25 6.86 -13.21 -0.88
N PRO A 26 7.70 -12.30 -0.36
CA PRO A 26 7.22 -11.35 0.62
C PRO A 26 6.09 -10.54 -0.03
N THR A 27 4.89 -10.61 0.52
CA THR A 27 3.87 -9.60 0.27
C THR A 27 4.43 -8.30 0.81
N HIS A 28 5.00 -7.47 -0.06
CA HIS A 28 5.48 -6.15 0.32
C HIS A 28 4.25 -5.31 0.70
N ALA A 29 3.91 -5.30 1.99
CA ALA A 29 3.11 -4.25 2.57
C ALA A 29 3.98 -2.98 2.48
N GLN A 30 3.73 -2.16 1.46
CA GLN A 30 4.51 -0.96 1.26
C GLN A 30 4.18 0.04 2.36
N GLU A 31 5.17 0.33 3.20
CA GLU A 31 5.04 1.28 4.29
C GLU A 31 4.96 2.71 3.71
N ALA A 32 3.99 3.49 4.18
CA ALA A 32 3.81 4.86 3.74
C ALA A 32 4.80 5.80 4.47
N PRO A 33 5.27 6.89 3.84
CA PRO A 33 4.81 7.43 2.55
C PRO A 33 5.57 6.90 1.33
N PHE A 34 4.90 6.83 0.17
CA PHE A 34 5.52 6.50 -1.11
C PHE A 34 4.78 7.13 -2.30
N THR A 35 5.44 7.17 -3.45
CA THR A 35 4.85 7.67 -4.70
C THR A 35 4.25 6.53 -5.51
N GLY A 36 3.00 6.72 -5.95
CA GLY A 36 2.28 5.80 -6.82
C GLY A 36 1.92 6.46 -8.16
N VAL A 37 1.61 5.63 -9.15
CA VAL A 37 1.11 6.05 -10.46
C VAL A 37 -0.25 5.43 -10.70
N ILE A 38 -1.21 6.25 -11.12
CA ILE A 38 -2.55 5.78 -11.46
C ILE A 38 -2.50 4.93 -12.72
N VAL A 39 -3.00 3.70 -12.64
CA VAL A 39 -2.94 2.71 -13.72
C VAL A 39 -4.15 2.73 -14.65
N GLU A 40 -5.26 3.29 -14.20
CA GLU A 40 -6.55 3.31 -14.91
C GLU A 40 -7.03 4.73 -15.22
N ASP A 41 -7.67 4.90 -16.36
CA ASP A 41 -8.23 6.18 -16.77
C ASP A 41 -9.45 6.56 -15.93
N ASN A 42 -9.63 7.86 -15.68
CA ASN A 42 -10.75 8.41 -14.91
C ASN A 42 -10.91 7.81 -13.50
N THR A 43 -9.81 7.42 -12.86
CA THR A 43 -9.79 6.87 -11.51
C THR A 43 -10.42 7.86 -10.53
N LEU A 44 -11.40 7.40 -9.76
CA LEU A 44 -12.18 8.23 -8.85
C LEU A 44 -11.47 8.38 -7.50
N VAL A 45 -11.08 9.59 -7.14
CA VAL A 45 -10.58 9.92 -5.79
C VAL A 45 -11.77 10.31 -4.92
N ARG A 46 -11.86 9.70 -3.74
CA ARG A 46 -12.97 9.91 -2.78
C ARG A 46 -12.44 10.45 -1.47
N SER A 47 -13.31 11.08 -0.67
CA SER A 47 -12.95 11.62 0.64
C SER A 47 -12.65 10.54 1.71
N GLY A 48 -12.93 9.27 1.42
CA GLY A 48 -12.61 8.13 2.26
C GLY A 48 -12.83 6.80 1.54
N GLY A 49 -12.43 5.69 2.18
CA GLY A 49 -12.56 4.35 1.62
C GLY A 49 -13.99 3.83 1.71
N GLY A 50 -14.59 3.49 0.56
CA GLY A 50 -15.91 2.85 0.48
C GLY A 50 -17.03 3.74 -0.07
N ASN A 51 -18.24 3.16 -0.15
CA ASN A 51 -19.39 3.77 -0.83
C ASN A 51 -20.02 5.03 -0.22
N PRO A 52 -19.97 5.31 1.10
CA PRO A 52 -20.63 6.50 1.64
C PRO A 52 -19.86 7.80 1.36
N PHE A 53 -18.60 7.72 0.91
CA PHE A 53 -17.75 8.89 0.70
C PHE A 53 -17.96 9.51 -0.68
N TYR A 54 -18.07 10.83 -0.75
CA TYR A 54 -18.26 11.55 -2.01
C TYR A 54 -16.98 11.62 -2.85
N ALA A 55 -17.14 11.81 -4.16
CA ALA A 55 -16.02 11.98 -5.09
C ALA A 55 -15.41 13.37 -4.96
N VAL A 56 -14.09 13.43 -4.80
CA VAL A 56 -13.31 14.67 -4.68
C VAL A 56 -12.74 15.08 -6.03
N ALA A 57 -12.19 14.12 -6.79
CA ALA A 57 -11.57 14.37 -8.08
C ALA A 57 -11.59 13.11 -8.97
N ARG A 58 -11.26 13.29 -10.25
CA ARG A 58 -10.95 12.21 -11.19
C ARG A 58 -9.52 12.37 -11.67
N LEU A 59 -8.72 11.32 -11.55
CA LEU A 59 -7.33 11.33 -12.00
C LEU A 59 -7.20 10.54 -13.31
N PRO A 60 -6.44 11.08 -14.29
CA PRO A 60 -6.13 10.34 -15.52
C PRO A 60 -5.09 9.25 -15.23
N LYS A 61 -4.99 8.27 -16.14
CA LYS A 61 -3.90 7.30 -16.13
C LYS A 61 -2.56 8.00 -16.26
N GLY A 62 -1.55 7.48 -15.56
CA GLY A 62 -0.21 8.07 -15.52
C GLY A 62 -0.05 9.24 -14.56
N ALA A 63 -1.13 9.70 -13.91
CA ALA A 63 -1.02 10.71 -12.86
C ALA A 63 -0.23 10.16 -11.66
N THR A 64 0.71 10.97 -11.17
CA THR A 64 1.50 10.65 -9.99
C THR A 64 0.78 11.12 -8.73
N VAL A 65 0.72 10.27 -7.72
CA VAL A 65 0.12 10.57 -6.40
C VAL A 65 1.08 10.20 -5.27
N THR A 66 1.06 10.95 -4.19
CA THR A 66 1.80 10.60 -2.97
C THR A 66 0.84 9.89 -2.02
N VAL A 67 1.14 8.64 -1.66
CA VAL A 67 0.40 7.87 -0.66
C VAL A 67 0.97 8.21 0.71
N GLU A 68 0.12 8.69 1.62
CA GLU A 68 0.47 9.05 3.00
C GLU A 68 0.19 7.91 3.98
N GLU A 69 -0.80 7.06 3.69
CA GLU A 69 -1.23 5.99 4.58
C GLU A 69 -1.84 4.83 3.78
N VAL A 70 -1.57 3.60 4.24
CA VAL A 70 -2.22 2.39 3.72
C VAL A 70 -3.36 2.03 4.67
N VAL A 71 -4.58 2.14 4.17
CA VAL A 71 -5.80 1.73 4.87
C VAL A 71 -6.28 0.43 4.22
N PHE A 72 -6.93 -0.45 4.97
CA PHE A 72 -7.36 -1.76 4.47
C PHE A 72 -8.12 -1.66 3.12
N GLY A 73 -7.46 -2.05 2.03
CA GLY A 73 -7.98 -1.99 0.66
C GLY A 73 -7.99 -0.60 -0.01
N TRP A 74 -7.47 0.45 0.63
CA TRP A 74 -7.48 1.84 0.14
C TRP A 74 -6.17 2.57 0.43
N TYR A 75 -5.75 3.44 -0.47
CA TYR A 75 -4.64 4.35 -0.20
C TYR A 75 -5.17 5.75 0.15
N ARG A 76 -4.69 6.30 1.26
CA ARG A 76 -4.89 7.70 1.57
C ARG A 76 -3.79 8.49 0.87
N ILE A 77 -4.18 9.24 -0.15
CA ILE A 77 -3.25 10.07 -0.92
C ILE A 77 -3.25 11.50 -0.40
N ALA A 78 -2.13 12.20 -0.61
CA ALA A 78 -2.09 13.65 -0.49
C ALA A 78 -3.16 14.26 -1.40
N PRO A 79 -3.85 15.33 -0.96
CA PRO A 79 -4.94 15.91 -1.73
C PRO A 79 -4.45 16.35 -3.13
N PRO A 80 -5.11 15.90 -4.22
CA PRO A 80 -4.68 16.31 -5.55
C PRO A 80 -4.79 17.83 -5.75
N PRO A 81 -4.02 18.40 -6.68
CA PRO A 81 -4.07 19.83 -6.97
C PRO A 81 -5.51 20.29 -7.26
N GLY A 82 -5.97 21.32 -6.55
CA GLY A 82 -7.34 21.84 -6.67
C GLY A 82 -8.37 21.22 -5.72
N SER A 83 -8.02 20.15 -4.99
CA SER A 83 -8.84 19.61 -3.90
C SER A 83 -8.14 19.81 -2.57
N ALA A 84 -8.54 20.81 -1.80
CA ALA A 84 -8.08 21.01 -0.44
C ALA A 84 -9.27 21.44 0.43
N SER A 85 -9.27 21.02 1.69
CA SER A 85 -10.27 21.43 2.68
C SER A 85 -9.60 22.40 3.65
N VAL A 86 -10.14 23.60 3.76
CA VAL A 86 -9.63 24.65 4.65
C VAL A 86 -10.71 25.06 5.65
N ILE A 87 -10.28 25.48 6.83
CA ILE A 87 -11.13 26.07 7.87
C ILE A 87 -10.44 27.33 8.42
N GLU A 88 -11.22 28.33 8.82
CA GLU A 88 -10.70 29.54 9.47
C GLU A 88 -9.94 29.19 10.75
N LYS A 89 -8.74 29.73 10.92
CA LYS A 89 -7.89 29.46 12.10
C LYS A 89 -8.61 29.76 13.41
N ALA A 90 -9.41 30.82 13.47
CA ALA A 90 -10.18 31.20 14.65
C ALA A 90 -11.29 30.20 15.03
N ARG A 91 -11.74 29.37 14.08
CA ARG A 91 -12.76 28.33 14.29
C ARG A 91 -12.14 26.99 14.71
N CYS A 92 -10.82 26.84 14.60
CA CYS A 92 -10.11 25.64 15.00
C CYS A 92 -9.30 25.90 16.28
N ASN A 93 -9.89 25.59 17.44
CA ASN A 93 -9.21 25.70 18.73
C ASN A 93 -8.63 24.35 19.17
N TRP A 94 -7.36 24.12 18.86
CA TRP A 94 -6.65 22.89 19.20
C TRP A 94 -6.34 22.76 20.70
N LEU A 95 -6.23 23.88 21.45
CA LEU A 95 -5.92 23.86 22.89
C LEU A 95 -7.00 23.18 23.75
N LEU A 96 -8.20 22.97 23.20
CA LEU A 96 -9.25 22.19 23.87
C LEU A 96 -8.92 20.68 23.91
N MET A 97 -8.08 20.18 23.00
CA MET A 97 -7.68 18.77 22.99
C MET A 97 -6.59 18.45 24.02
N GLU A 98 -5.64 19.37 24.24
CA GLU A 98 -4.57 19.22 25.24
C GLU A 98 -5.07 19.10 26.69
N ARG A 99 -6.33 19.51 26.96
CA ARG A 99 -6.92 19.51 28.31
C ARG A 99 -7.69 18.23 28.67
N ARG A 100 -7.62 17.18 27.85
CA ARG A 100 -8.18 15.86 28.21
C ARG A 100 -7.17 15.12 29.10
N PRO A 101 -7.43 14.91 30.41
CA PRO A 101 -6.63 13.97 31.19
C PRO A 101 -6.78 12.57 30.56
N ARG A 102 -5.65 11.88 30.43
CA ARG A 102 -5.60 10.48 29.96
C ARG A 102 -6.37 9.54 30.88
#